data_AF-A0A1B6GV58-F1
#
_entry.id   AF-A0A1B6GV58-F1
#
_cell.length_a   1.000
_cell.length_b   1.000
_cell.length_c   1.000
_cell.angle_alpha   90.00
_cell.angle_beta   90.00
_cell.angle_gamma   90.00
#
_symmetry.space_group_name_H-M   'P 1'
#
loop_
_entity.id
_entity.type
_entity.pdbx_description
1 polymer ?
#
loop_
_entity_poly.entity_id
_entity_poly.type
_entity_poly.pdbx_seq_one_letter_code
_entity_poly.pdbx_strand_id
1 'polypeptide(L)'
;GLLLWCQRKTAPYKNVNVQNFHLSFKDGLAFCALIHRHRPDLIDYNKLSKDNPLQNLNTAFDVAEKYLDIPRMLDPEDLINTPKPDERAIMTYVSCYYHAFQGAQQAETAANRICKVLKVNQENERLMEEYERLASDLLEWIRRTLPWLQSRQTDNSLAGVQKKLEEYRTYRRKHKPPRVEQKAKLETNFNTLQTKLRLSNRPAYMPTEGKMVSDIANAWKGLETSEKSFEEWLLSEMMRLERLEHLAQKFKHKADIHE
;
A
#
# COMPACT_ATOMS: atom_id res chain seq x y z
N GLY A 1 -25.81 10.39 -27.71
CA GLY A 1 -26.34 11.76 -27.85
C GLY A 1 -27.00 12.22 -26.55
N LEU A 2 -27.21 13.53 -26.40
CA LEU A 2 -27.77 14.15 -25.17
C LEU A 2 -29.12 13.54 -24.75
N LEU A 3 -29.98 13.22 -25.71
CA LEU A 3 -31.29 12.59 -25.44
C LEU A 3 -31.13 11.22 -24.77
N LEU A 4 -30.23 10.40 -25.30
CA LEU A 4 -29.92 9.08 -24.74
C LEU A 4 -29.32 9.18 -23.32
N TRP A 5 -28.53 10.23 -23.06
CA TRP A 5 -28.04 10.49 -21.70
C TRP A 5 -29.20 10.81 -20.75
N CYS A 6 -30.13 11.67 -21.16
CA CYS A 6 -31.32 11.99 -20.36
C CYS A 6 -32.11 10.71 -20.05
N GLN A 7 -32.43 9.93 -21.08
CA GLN A 7 -33.15 8.66 -20.96
C GLN A 7 -32.48 7.68 -20.00
N ARG A 8 -31.16 7.48 -20.13
CA ARG A 8 -30.42 6.57 -19.24
C ARG A 8 -30.39 7.04 -17.78
N LYS A 9 -30.32 8.35 -17.56
CA LYS A 9 -30.29 8.93 -16.21
C LYS A 9 -31.66 8.94 -15.56
N THR A 10 -32.73 9.14 -16.34
CA THR A 10 -34.11 9.18 -15.84
C THR A 10 -34.82 7.82 -15.89
N ALA A 11 -34.25 6.78 -16.50
CA ALA A 11 -34.86 5.45 -16.59
C ALA A 11 -35.36 4.85 -15.26
N PRO A 12 -34.71 5.08 -14.10
CA PRO A 12 -35.23 4.60 -12.81
C PRO A 12 -36.50 5.31 -12.31
N TYR A 13 -36.88 6.46 -12.89
CA TYR A 13 -37.99 7.29 -12.43
C TYR A 13 -39.26 6.98 -13.23
N LYS A 14 -40.20 6.26 -12.61
CA LYS A 14 -41.42 5.74 -13.27
C LYS A 14 -42.30 6.82 -13.91
N ASN A 15 -42.28 8.01 -13.35
CA ASN A 15 -43.07 9.17 -13.72
C ASN A 15 -42.34 10.11 -14.71
N VAL A 16 -41.19 9.69 -15.24
CA VAL A 16 -40.42 10.45 -16.24
C VAL A 16 -40.17 9.61 -17.48
N ASN A 17 -40.62 10.10 -18.63
CA ASN A 17 -40.36 9.48 -19.92
C ASN A 17 -39.84 10.52 -20.91
N VAL A 18 -38.52 10.59 -21.07
CA VAL A 18 -37.86 11.55 -21.95
C VAL A 18 -37.81 11.01 -23.38
N GLN A 19 -38.60 11.60 -24.27
CA GLN A 19 -38.66 11.24 -25.68
C GLN A 19 -38.22 12.37 -26.62
N ASN A 20 -38.29 13.62 -26.15
CA ASN A 20 -37.95 14.81 -26.91
C ASN A 20 -37.45 15.93 -25.97
N PHE A 21 -36.95 17.03 -26.54
CA PHE A 21 -36.53 18.21 -25.78
C PHE A 21 -37.60 19.31 -25.78
N HIS A 22 -38.89 18.96 -25.76
CA HIS A 22 -39.97 19.94 -25.64
C HIS A 22 -40.99 19.51 -24.58
N LEU A 23 -41.87 18.56 -24.90
CA LEU A 23 -42.99 18.18 -24.05
C LEU A 23 -42.54 17.29 -22.88
N SER A 24 -41.48 16.49 -23.07
CA SER A 24 -40.95 15.63 -22.00
C SER A 24 -40.35 16.37 -20.81
N PHE A 25 -40.07 17.67 -20.96
CA PHE A 25 -39.49 18.51 -19.89
C PHE A 25 -40.50 19.50 -19.31
N LYS A 26 -41.70 19.59 -19.89
CA LYS A 26 -42.70 20.60 -19.58
C LYS A 26 -43.27 20.49 -18.15
N ASP A 27 -43.31 19.28 -17.59
CA ASP A 27 -43.79 19.04 -16.22
C ASP A 27 -42.71 19.26 -15.14
N GLY A 28 -41.48 19.60 -15.54
CA GLY A 28 -40.34 19.84 -14.65
C GLY A 28 -39.74 18.59 -14.00
N LEU A 29 -40.41 17.44 -14.08
CA LEU A 29 -39.96 16.21 -13.42
C LEU A 29 -38.67 15.68 -14.05
N ALA A 30 -38.50 15.83 -15.35
CA ALA A 30 -37.27 15.43 -16.03
C ALA A 30 -36.05 16.22 -15.51
N PHE A 31 -36.16 17.53 -15.29
CA PHE A 31 -35.07 18.34 -14.70
C PHE A 31 -34.76 17.91 -13.27
N CYS A 32 -35.80 17.74 -12.44
CA CYS A 32 -35.65 17.27 -11.06
C CYS A 32 -34.99 15.89 -11.01
N ALA A 33 -35.36 14.96 -11.90
CA ALA A 33 -34.82 13.61 -11.96
C ALA A 33 -33.35 13.60 -12.38
N LEU A 34 -32.96 14.46 -13.32
CA LEU A 34 -31.56 14.62 -13.72
C LEU A 34 -30.69 15.10 -12.57
N ILE A 35 -31.17 16.06 -11.78
CA ILE A 35 -30.47 16.56 -10.59
C ILE A 35 -30.40 15.45 -9.53
N HIS A 36 -31.54 14.89 -9.11
CA HIS A 36 -31.60 13.86 -8.08
C HIS A 36 -30.76 12.61 -8.44
N ARG A 37 -30.62 12.28 -9.73
CA ARG A 37 -29.80 11.13 -10.16
C ARG A 37 -28.30 11.33 -9.90
N HIS A 38 -27.82 12.56 -9.95
CA HIS A 38 -26.39 12.89 -9.74
C HIS A 38 -26.13 13.38 -8.31
N ARG A 39 -27.10 14.08 -7.72
CA ARG A 39 -27.04 14.71 -6.40
C ARG A 39 -28.38 14.51 -5.68
N PRO A 40 -28.63 13.29 -5.16
CA PRO A 40 -29.90 12.97 -4.50
C PRO A 40 -30.10 13.79 -3.20
N ASP A 41 -29.02 14.32 -2.65
CA ASP A 41 -29.01 15.21 -1.48
C ASP A 41 -29.70 16.56 -1.72
N LEU A 42 -29.85 17.00 -2.97
CA LEU A 42 -30.33 18.35 -3.30
C LEU A 42 -31.85 18.44 -3.56
N ILE A 43 -32.52 17.33 -3.87
CA ILE A 43 -33.95 17.31 -4.21
C ILE A 43 -34.62 16.11 -3.56
N ASP A 44 -35.69 16.35 -2.79
CA ASP A 44 -36.56 15.26 -2.33
C ASP A 44 -37.57 14.88 -3.43
N TYR A 45 -37.15 13.98 -4.32
CA TYR A 45 -37.92 13.64 -5.52
C TYR A 45 -39.29 13.03 -5.20
N ASN A 46 -39.44 12.37 -4.06
CA ASN A 46 -40.68 11.69 -3.67
C ASN A 46 -41.84 12.66 -3.37
N LYS A 47 -41.53 13.94 -3.11
CA LYS A 47 -42.52 14.99 -2.86
C LYS A 47 -43.04 15.66 -4.14
N LEU A 48 -42.42 15.38 -5.29
CA LEU A 48 -42.76 16.03 -6.55
C LEU A 48 -43.90 15.29 -7.26
N SER A 49 -44.86 16.06 -7.79
CA SER A 49 -45.97 15.52 -8.59
C SER A 49 -46.04 16.20 -9.95
N LYS A 50 -46.51 15.46 -10.96
CA LYS A 50 -46.76 15.98 -12.31
C LYS A 50 -47.81 17.10 -12.33
N ASP A 51 -48.68 17.13 -11.33
CA ASP A 51 -49.78 18.11 -11.22
C ASP A 51 -49.27 19.51 -10.84
N ASN A 52 -48.03 19.63 -10.37
CA ASN A 52 -47.42 20.89 -9.92
C ASN A 52 -46.21 21.29 -10.80
N PRO A 53 -46.38 21.49 -12.12
CA PRO A 53 -45.26 21.72 -13.05
C PRO A 53 -44.47 22.99 -12.71
N LEU A 54 -45.16 24.06 -12.29
CA LEU A 54 -44.52 25.34 -11.95
C LEU A 54 -43.59 25.18 -10.73
N GLN A 55 -44.03 24.43 -9.73
CA GLN A 55 -43.23 24.16 -8.54
C GLN A 55 -42.02 23.29 -8.88
N ASN A 56 -42.20 22.24 -9.69
CA ASN A 56 -41.11 21.35 -10.10
C ASN A 56 -40.03 22.10 -10.88
N LEU A 57 -40.43 22.93 -11.85
CA LEU A 57 -39.51 23.72 -12.67
C LEU A 57 -38.74 24.72 -11.81
N ASN A 58 -39.43 25.49 -10.97
CA ASN A 58 -38.76 26.42 -10.05
C ASN A 58 -37.78 25.71 -9.12
N THR A 59 -38.19 24.59 -8.52
CA THR A 59 -37.31 23.81 -7.64
C THR A 59 -36.05 23.34 -8.37
N ALA A 60 -36.20 22.79 -9.59
CA ALA A 60 -35.05 22.34 -10.37
C ALA A 60 -34.11 23.49 -10.75
N PHE A 61 -34.67 24.64 -11.12
CA PHE A 61 -33.91 25.78 -11.59
C PHE A 61 -33.21 26.51 -10.44
N ASP A 62 -33.86 26.66 -9.29
CA ASP A 62 -33.25 27.21 -8.06
C ASP A 62 -32.10 26.35 -7.56
N VAL A 63 -32.30 25.03 -7.52
CA VAL A 63 -31.26 24.10 -7.09
C VAL A 63 -30.08 24.12 -8.06
N ALA A 64 -30.34 24.21 -9.36
CA ALA A 64 -29.31 24.25 -10.38
C ALA A 64 -28.48 25.54 -10.30
N GLU A 65 -29.11 26.68 -10.11
CA GLU A 65 -28.40 27.95 -9.94
C GLU A 65 -27.59 27.98 -8.63
N LYS A 66 -28.22 27.63 -7.51
CA LYS A 66 -27.61 27.77 -6.19
C LYS A 66 -26.49 26.77 -5.91
N TYR A 67 -26.59 25.53 -6.40
CA TYR A 67 -25.69 24.44 -6.02
C TYR A 67 -24.90 23.85 -7.17
N LEU A 68 -25.32 24.06 -8.42
CA LEU A 68 -24.66 23.50 -9.60
C LEU A 68 -24.02 24.57 -10.49
N ASP A 69 -24.16 25.85 -10.13
CA ASP A 69 -23.65 27.01 -10.88
C ASP A 69 -24.19 27.04 -12.34
N ILE A 70 -25.42 26.58 -12.52
CA ILE A 70 -26.12 26.59 -13.81
C ILE A 70 -27.10 27.77 -13.78
N PRO A 71 -26.88 28.84 -14.55
CA PRO A 71 -27.72 30.03 -14.52
C PRO A 71 -29.14 29.70 -14.99
N ARG A 72 -30.16 30.35 -14.44
CA ARG A 72 -31.55 30.20 -14.92
C ARG A 72 -31.68 30.73 -16.36
N MET A 73 -31.78 29.81 -17.32
CA MET A 73 -31.90 30.17 -18.76
C MET A 73 -33.32 30.10 -19.31
N LEU A 74 -34.24 29.49 -18.57
CA LEU A 74 -35.63 29.28 -18.97
C LEU A 74 -36.56 29.84 -17.91
N ASP A 75 -37.66 30.46 -18.35
CA ASP A 75 -38.74 30.88 -17.48
C ASP A 75 -39.76 29.71 -17.30
N PRO A 76 -40.02 29.27 -16.06
CA PRO A 76 -41.03 28.25 -15.77
C PRO A 76 -42.43 28.57 -16.30
N GLU A 77 -42.87 29.84 -16.24
CA GLU A 77 -44.20 30.26 -16.67
C GLU A 77 -44.34 30.16 -18.19
N ASP A 78 -43.33 30.64 -18.93
CA ASP A 78 -43.29 30.54 -20.40
C ASP A 78 -43.31 29.08 -20.87
N LEU A 79 -42.59 28.20 -20.17
CA LEU A 79 -42.54 26.77 -20.51
C LEU A 79 -43.91 26.09 -20.36
N ILE A 80 -44.70 26.50 -19.37
CA ILE A 80 -46.03 25.93 -19.09
C ILE A 80 -47.07 26.50 -20.05
N ASN A 81 -47.06 27.82 -20.24
CA ASN A 81 -48.05 28.54 -21.04
C ASN A 81 -47.87 28.28 -22.55
N THR A 82 -46.65 27.96 -22.99
CA THR A 82 -46.39 27.62 -24.40
C THR A 82 -46.83 26.19 -24.72
N PRO A 83 -47.71 25.94 -25.71
CA PRO A 83 -48.17 24.60 -26.06
C PRO A 83 -47.03 23.63 -26.39
N LYS A 84 -46.02 24.12 -27.11
CA LYS A 84 -44.80 23.39 -27.45
C LYS A 84 -43.57 24.28 -27.15
N PRO A 85 -42.84 24.03 -26.05
CA PRO A 85 -41.62 24.77 -25.74
C PRO A 85 -40.56 24.66 -26.85
N ASP A 86 -39.69 25.67 -26.98
CA ASP A 86 -38.58 25.65 -27.94
C ASP A 86 -37.59 24.54 -27.60
N GLU A 87 -37.40 23.64 -28.55
CA GLU A 87 -36.52 22.49 -28.43
C GLU A 87 -35.07 22.92 -28.26
N ARG A 88 -34.65 23.99 -28.95
CA ARG A 88 -33.26 24.47 -28.88
C ARG A 88 -32.95 25.07 -27.52
N ALA A 89 -33.86 25.86 -26.96
CA ALA A 89 -33.71 26.42 -25.63
C ALA A 89 -33.58 25.33 -24.55
N ILE A 90 -34.44 24.31 -24.59
CA ILE A 90 -34.36 23.18 -23.64
C ILE A 90 -33.08 22.35 -23.87
N MET A 91 -32.71 22.06 -25.12
CA MET A 91 -31.46 21.35 -25.42
C MET A 91 -30.24 22.07 -24.86
N THR A 92 -30.13 23.39 -25.08
CA THR A 92 -29.04 24.20 -24.54
C THR A 92 -28.99 24.09 -23.02
N TYR A 93 -30.14 24.26 -22.36
CA TYR A 93 -30.19 24.22 -20.90
C TYR A 93 -29.84 22.82 -20.34
N VAL A 94 -30.38 21.76 -20.93
CA VAL A 94 -30.04 20.37 -20.57
C VAL A 94 -28.56 20.06 -20.85
N SER A 95 -27.96 20.69 -21.87
CA SER A 95 -26.52 20.58 -22.13
C SER A 95 -25.68 21.19 -21.01
N CYS A 96 -26.12 22.30 -20.40
CA CYS A 96 -25.46 22.86 -19.22
C CYS A 96 -25.45 21.86 -18.05
N TYR A 97 -26.59 21.20 -17.76
CA TYR A 97 -26.62 20.12 -16.77
C TYR A 97 -25.67 18.98 -17.11
N TYR A 98 -25.62 18.56 -18.38
CA TYR A 98 -24.72 17.51 -18.82
C TYR A 98 -23.26 17.87 -18.54
N HIS A 99 -22.82 19.08 -18.90
CA HIS A 99 -21.44 19.53 -18.68
C HIS A 99 -21.11 19.69 -17.20
N ALA A 100 -22.01 20.25 -16.40
CA ALA A 100 -21.83 20.40 -14.96
C ALA A 100 -21.62 19.02 -14.28
N PHE A 101 -22.49 18.05 -14.60
CA PHE A 101 -22.38 16.70 -14.02
C PHE A 101 -21.22 15.88 -14.61
N GLN A 102 -20.85 16.09 -15.88
CA GLN A 102 -19.66 15.47 -16.45
C GLN A 102 -18.38 15.97 -15.80
N GLY A 103 -18.27 17.28 -15.56
CA GLY A 103 -17.11 17.87 -14.88
C GLY A 103 -16.93 17.26 -13.49
N ALA A 104 -18.02 17.17 -12.72
CA ALA A 104 -18.00 16.52 -11.40
C ALA A 104 -17.58 15.04 -11.46
N GLN A 105 -18.13 14.27 -12.40
CA GLN A 105 -17.76 12.85 -12.56
C GLN A 105 -16.31 12.65 -13.02
N GLN A 106 -15.80 13.54 -13.88
CA GLN A 106 -14.40 13.53 -14.29
C GLN A 106 -13.47 13.85 -13.12
N ALA A 107 -13.82 14.86 -12.31
CA ALA A 107 -13.08 15.23 -11.10
C ALA A 107 -13.05 14.06 -10.09
N GLU A 108 -14.19 13.41 -9.84
CA GLU A 108 -14.26 12.24 -8.97
C GLU A 108 -13.40 11.08 -9.49
N THR A 109 -13.45 10.82 -10.81
CA THR A 109 -12.64 9.76 -11.42
C THR A 109 -11.14 10.08 -11.33
N ALA A 110 -10.76 11.33 -11.53
CA ALA A 110 -9.38 11.80 -11.38
C ALA A 110 -8.91 11.66 -9.92
N ALA A 111 -9.72 12.10 -8.96
CA ALA A 111 -9.45 11.94 -7.52
C ALA A 111 -9.25 10.47 -7.15
N ASN A 112 -10.13 9.58 -7.61
CA ASN A 112 -10.01 8.14 -7.39
C ASN A 112 -8.73 7.54 -8.00
N ARG A 113 -8.30 8.02 -9.16
CA ARG A 113 -7.01 7.61 -9.76
C ARG A 113 -5.82 8.08 -8.92
N ILE A 114 -5.86 9.34 -8.46
CA ILE A 114 -4.82 9.90 -7.58
C ILE A 114 -4.74 9.11 -6.28
N CYS A 115 -5.86 8.84 -5.62
CA CYS A 115 -5.91 8.04 -4.38
C CYS A 115 -5.30 6.65 -4.57
N LYS A 116 -5.56 5.98 -5.71
CA LYS A 116 -4.94 4.69 -6.02
C LYS A 116 -3.42 4.80 -6.16
N VAL A 117 -2.93 5.82 -6.87
CA VAL A 117 -1.49 6.06 -7.03
C VAL A 117 -0.82 6.37 -5.71
N LEU A 118 -1.44 7.22 -4.87
CA LEU A 118 -0.94 7.54 -3.53
C LEU A 118 -0.85 6.30 -2.65
N LYS A 119 -1.87 5.43 -2.67
CA LYS A 119 -1.85 4.18 -1.91
C LYS A 119 -0.70 3.26 -2.34
N VAL A 120 -0.49 3.10 -3.64
CA VAL A 120 0.65 2.32 -4.16
C VAL A 120 1.98 2.94 -3.74
N ASN A 121 2.09 4.27 -3.75
CA ASN A 121 3.31 4.94 -3.32
C ASN A 121 3.59 4.73 -1.83
N GLN A 122 2.56 4.86 -0.99
CA GLN A 122 2.67 4.63 0.45
C GLN A 122 3.07 3.18 0.76
N GLU A 123 2.55 2.20 0.02
CA GLU A 123 2.99 0.80 0.15
C GLU A 123 4.46 0.63 -0.23
N ASN A 124 4.93 1.30 -1.29
CA ASN A 124 6.34 1.25 -1.69
C ASN A 124 7.24 1.89 -0.63
N GLU A 125 6.84 3.04 -0.07
CA GLU A 125 7.55 3.71 1.05
C GLU A 125 7.69 2.79 2.26
N ARG A 126 6.60 2.11 2.66
CA ARG A 126 6.66 1.12 3.74
C ARG A 126 7.63 -0.03 3.46
N LEU A 127 7.67 -0.53 2.21
CA LEU A 127 8.62 -1.58 1.82
C LEU A 127 10.07 -1.08 1.86
N MET A 128 10.32 0.18 1.45
CA MET A 128 11.64 0.81 1.54
C MET A 128 12.09 0.94 3.00
N GLU A 129 11.22 1.48 3.87
CA GLU A 129 11.50 1.61 5.30
C GLU A 129 11.75 0.26 5.98
N GLU A 130 10.93 -0.75 5.66
CA GLU A 130 11.12 -2.09 6.22
C GLU A 130 12.44 -2.71 5.75
N TYR A 131 12.80 -2.56 4.46
CA TYR A 131 14.11 -2.99 3.95
C TYR A 131 15.24 -2.31 4.72
N GLU A 132 15.21 -0.98 4.85
CA GLU A 132 16.25 -0.19 5.52
C GLU A 132 16.41 -0.57 6.99
N ARG A 133 15.29 -0.78 7.70
CA ARG A 133 15.28 -1.22 9.08
C ARG A 133 15.88 -2.62 9.23
N LEU A 134 15.44 -3.57 8.41
CA LEU A 134 15.95 -4.94 8.46
C LEU A 134 17.43 -5.02 8.08
N ALA A 135 17.86 -4.23 7.09
CA ALA A 135 19.26 -4.15 6.66
C ALA A 135 20.14 -3.61 7.79
N SER A 136 19.73 -2.52 8.43
CA SER A 136 20.49 -1.87 9.49
C SER A 136 20.67 -2.80 10.69
N ASP A 137 19.59 -3.41 11.16
CA ASP A 137 19.60 -4.34 12.30
C ASP A 137 20.42 -5.60 12.00
N LEU A 138 20.31 -6.16 10.79
CA LEU A 138 21.11 -7.33 10.39
C LEU A 138 22.60 -7.00 10.33
N LEU A 139 22.97 -5.89 9.67
CA LEU A 139 24.37 -5.47 9.56
C LEU A 139 24.97 -5.12 10.92
N GLU A 140 24.20 -4.47 11.80
CA GLU A 140 24.63 -4.20 13.16
C GLU A 140 24.85 -5.47 13.97
N TRP A 141 23.94 -6.44 13.87
CA TRP A 141 24.10 -7.73 14.52
C TRP A 141 25.35 -8.48 14.01
N ILE A 142 25.60 -8.48 12.70
CA ILE A 142 26.83 -9.06 12.12
C ILE A 142 28.06 -8.37 12.69
N ARG A 143 28.10 -7.02 12.70
CA ARG A 143 29.22 -6.24 13.24
C ARG A 143 29.50 -6.55 14.71
N ARG A 144 28.46 -6.76 15.52
CA ARG A 144 28.60 -7.12 16.95
C ARG A 144 29.03 -8.56 17.17
N THR A 145 28.60 -9.48 16.30
CA THR A 145 28.87 -10.92 16.43
C THR A 145 30.26 -11.31 15.91
N LEU A 146 30.76 -10.61 14.89
CA LEU A 146 32.06 -10.90 14.27
C LEU A 146 33.23 -10.93 15.27
N PRO A 147 33.43 -9.93 16.16
CA PRO A 147 34.52 -9.96 17.13
C PRO A 147 34.42 -11.15 18.10
N TRP A 148 33.21 -11.56 18.48
CA TRP A 148 33.01 -12.71 19.36
C TRP A 148 33.42 -14.02 18.68
N LEU A 149 33.07 -14.20 17.39
CA LEU A 149 33.50 -15.35 16.59
C LEU A 149 35.00 -15.33 16.28
N GLN A 150 35.61 -14.14 16.19
CA GLN A 150 37.06 -13.99 15.99
C GLN A 150 37.86 -14.15 17.29
N SER A 151 37.22 -14.03 18.45
CA SER A 151 37.87 -14.16 19.75
C SER A 151 38.22 -15.62 20.06
N ARG A 152 39.49 -15.95 19.87
CA ARG A 152 40.08 -17.27 20.17
C ARG A 152 40.64 -17.39 21.59
N GLN A 153 40.16 -16.56 22.52
CA GLN A 153 40.65 -16.59 23.90
C GLN A 153 39.85 -17.61 24.73
N THR A 154 40.57 -18.43 25.50
CA THR A 154 40.05 -19.32 26.54
C THR A 154 40.98 -19.21 27.75
N ASP A 155 40.52 -19.67 28.90
CA ASP A 155 41.31 -19.85 30.12
C ASP A 155 42.24 -21.09 30.06
N ASN A 156 42.39 -21.71 28.87
CA ASN A 156 43.08 -22.98 28.67
C ASN A 156 42.56 -24.13 29.55
N SER A 157 41.32 -24.04 30.06
CA SER A 157 40.68 -25.10 30.83
C SER A 157 39.65 -25.86 29.98
N LEU A 158 39.50 -27.16 30.24
CA LEU A 158 38.49 -27.97 29.55
C LEU A 158 37.08 -27.41 29.80
N ALA A 159 36.81 -26.96 31.03
CA ALA A 159 35.55 -26.34 31.41
C ALA A 159 35.26 -25.04 30.63
N GLY A 160 36.27 -24.20 30.39
CA GLY A 160 36.14 -22.97 29.62
C GLY A 160 35.82 -23.22 28.14
N VAL A 161 36.47 -24.22 27.53
CA VAL A 161 36.17 -24.63 26.15
C VAL A 161 34.78 -25.25 26.04
N GLN A 162 34.38 -26.10 26.99
CA GLN A 162 33.02 -26.68 27.04
C GLN A 162 31.94 -25.60 27.17
N LYS A 163 32.16 -24.59 28.02
CA LYS A 163 31.25 -23.44 28.13
C LYS A 163 31.10 -22.71 26.80
N LYS A 164 32.21 -22.42 26.13
CA LYS A 164 32.23 -21.71 24.85
C LYS A 164 31.57 -22.52 23.72
N LEU A 165 31.70 -23.85 23.75
CA LEU A 165 30.97 -24.76 22.87
C LEU A 165 29.45 -24.68 23.09
N GLU A 166 28.99 -24.61 24.33
CA GLU A 166 27.55 -24.51 24.64
C GLU A 166 26.98 -23.14 24.26
N GLU A 167 27.76 -22.06 24.44
CA GLU A 167 27.44 -20.73 23.91
C GLU A 167 27.30 -20.76 22.38
N TYR A 168 28.23 -21.42 21.68
CA TYR A 168 28.17 -21.59 20.22
C TYR A 168 26.97 -22.42 19.76
N ARG A 169 26.61 -23.49 20.49
CA ARG A 169 25.39 -24.27 20.22
C ARG A 169 24.13 -23.44 20.41
N THR A 170 24.08 -22.63 21.46
CA THR A 170 22.97 -21.71 21.73
C THR A 170 22.85 -20.67 20.62
N TYR A 171 23.98 -20.09 20.20
CA TYR A 171 24.06 -19.20 19.04
C TYR A 171 23.47 -19.83 17.78
N ARG A 172 23.89 -21.05 17.42
CA ARG A 172 23.40 -21.75 16.21
C ARG A 172 21.92 -22.14 16.28
N ARG A 173 21.41 -22.48 17.47
CA ARG A 173 20.03 -22.98 17.64
C ARG A 173 19.00 -21.88 17.89
N LYS A 174 19.38 -20.78 18.55
CA LYS A 174 18.44 -19.72 18.98
C LYS A 174 18.70 -18.38 18.32
N HIS A 175 19.96 -17.95 18.21
CA HIS A 175 20.28 -16.59 17.78
C HIS A 175 20.44 -16.44 16.27
N LYS A 176 21.04 -17.44 15.58
CA LYS A 176 21.25 -17.41 14.12
C LYS A 176 19.97 -17.62 13.29
N PRO A 177 19.07 -18.59 13.60
CA PRO A 177 17.89 -18.85 12.77
C PRO A 177 17.01 -17.62 12.46
N PRO A 178 16.65 -16.75 13.42
CA PRO A 178 15.84 -15.56 13.10
C PRO A 178 16.58 -14.56 12.19
N ARG A 179 17.92 -14.56 12.20
CA ARG A 179 18.73 -13.70 11.31
C ARG A 179 18.78 -14.22 9.88
N VAL A 180 18.72 -15.55 9.70
CA VAL A 180 18.55 -16.18 8.38
C VAL A 180 17.18 -15.80 7.79
N GLU A 181 16.12 -15.88 8.59
CA GLU A 181 14.77 -15.49 8.17
C GLU A 181 14.71 -13.99 7.84
N GLN A 182 15.34 -13.14 8.65
CA GLN A 182 15.47 -11.71 8.38
C GLN A 182 16.18 -11.42 7.05
N LYS A 183 17.29 -12.11 6.74
CA LYS A 183 17.99 -11.99 5.46
C LYS A 183 17.10 -12.39 4.28
N ALA A 184 16.38 -13.52 4.39
CA ALA A 184 15.46 -13.97 3.34
C ALA A 184 14.29 -13.00 3.13
N LYS A 185 13.73 -12.46 4.22
CA LYS A 185 12.67 -11.45 4.17
C LYS A 185 13.15 -10.16 3.51
N LEU A 186 14.38 -9.72 3.81
CA LEU A 186 15.00 -8.55 3.20
C LEU A 186 15.15 -8.71 1.68
N GLU A 187 15.67 -9.86 1.22
CA GLU A 187 15.80 -10.17 -0.20
C GLU A 187 14.43 -10.22 -0.89
N THR A 188 13.42 -10.80 -0.24
CA THR A 188 12.04 -10.84 -0.74
C THR A 188 11.46 -9.43 -0.88
N ASN A 189 11.56 -8.61 0.16
CA ASN A 189 11.07 -7.23 0.16
C ASN A 189 11.71 -6.41 -0.96
N PHE A 190 13.03 -6.55 -1.15
CA PHE A 190 13.75 -5.88 -2.23
C PHE A 190 13.26 -6.31 -3.61
N ASN A 191 13.15 -7.63 -3.87
CA ASN A 191 12.70 -8.15 -5.15
C ASN A 191 11.25 -7.77 -5.47
N THR A 192 10.38 -7.80 -4.46
CA THR A 192 8.99 -7.34 -4.58
C THR A 192 8.94 -5.86 -4.92
N LEU A 193 9.69 -5.01 -4.21
CA LEU A 193 9.74 -3.58 -4.47
C LEU A 193 10.28 -3.27 -5.87
N GLN A 194 11.38 -3.92 -6.27
CA GLN A 194 11.98 -3.73 -7.58
C GLN A 194 11.01 -4.11 -8.72
N THR A 195 10.26 -5.20 -8.54
CA THR A 195 9.24 -5.62 -9.50
C THR A 195 8.07 -4.64 -9.54
N LYS A 196 7.56 -4.18 -8.38
CA LYS A 196 6.50 -3.18 -8.30
C LYS A 196 6.87 -1.88 -9.00
N LEU A 197 8.09 -1.38 -8.78
CA LEU A 197 8.60 -0.16 -9.40
C LEU A 197 8.75 -0.31 -10.91
N ARG A 198 9.30 -1.45 -11.37
CA ARG A 198 9.43 -1.75 -12.81
C ARG A 198 8.08 -1.81 -13.52
N LEU A 199 7.10 -2.53 -12.97
CA LEU A 199 5.75 -2.64 -13.54
C LEU A 199 5.03 -1.28 -13.59
N SER A 200 5.40 -0.36 -12.69
CA SER A 200 4.84 0.99 -12.63
C SER A 200 5.65 2.01 -13.43
N ASN A 201 6.67 1.59 -14.20
CA ASN A 201 7.62 2.45 -14.91
C ASN A 201 8.25 3.53 -14.01
N ARG A 202 8.50 3.20 -12.74
CA ARG A 202 9.17 4.07 -11.77
C ARG A 202 10.66 3.73 -11.69
N PRO A 203 11.52 4.69 -11.28
CA PRO A 203 12.93 4.44 -11.03
C PRO A 203 13.13 3.25 -10.06
N ALA A 204 14.18 2.49 -10.30
CA ALA A 204 14.60 1.40 -9.42
C ALA A 204 14.91 1.91 -8.01
N TYR A 205 14.58 1.11 -7.00
CA TYR A 205 14.97 1.41 -5.63
C TYR A 205 16.48 1.18 -5.48
N MET A 206 17.16 2.17 -4.92
CA MET A 206 18.57 2.09 -4.53
C MET A 206 18.66 2.29 -3.02
N PRO A 207 19.02 1.25 -2.24
CA PRO A 207 19.27 1.38 -0.82
C PRO A 207 20.37 2.38 -0.49
N THR A 208 20.38 2.85 0.75
CA THR A 208 21.47 3.69 1.27
C THR A 208 22.83 3.00 1.11
N GLU A 209 23.89 3.77 0.86
CA GLU A 209 25.25 3.26 0.72
C GLU A 209 25.66 2.36 1.92
N GLY A 210 26.27 1.21 1.63
CA GLY A 210 26.64 0.20 2.64
C GLY A 210 25.48 -0.72 3.06
N LYS A 211 24.28 -0.54 2.51
CA LYS A 211 23.10 -1.41 2.73
C LYS A 211 22.57 -2.01 1.43
N MET A 212 23.39 -2.04 0.38
CA MET A 212 23.00 -2.74 -0.84
C MET A 212 22.85 -4.24 -0.57
N VAL A 213 22.03 -4.93 -1.37
CA VAL A 213 21.86 -6.39 -1.25
C VAL A 213 23.21 -7.10 -1.38
N SER A 214 24.11 -6.59 -2.23
CA SER A 214 25.50 -7.05 -2.35
C SER A 214 26.30 -6.88 -1.06
N ASP A 215 26.17 -5.75 -0.37
CA ASP A 215 26.89 -5.47 0.88
C ASP A 215 26.45 -6.42 1.99
N ILE A 216 25.14 -6.67 2.08
CA ILE A 216 24.54 -7.62 3.02
C ILE A 216 25.00 -9.04 2.73
N ALA A 217 25.01 -9.44 1.45
CA ALA A 217 25.50 -10.76 1.04
C ALA A 217 27.00 -10.93 1.38
N ASN A 218 27.82 -9.91 1.16
CA ASN A 218 29.24 -9.92 1.50
C ASN A 218 29.47 -9.99 3.02
N ALA A 219 28.75 -9.19 3.80
CA ALA A 219 28.83 -9.21 5.27
C ALA A 219 28.41 -10.57 5.84
N TRP A 220 27.34 -11.16 5.30
CA TRP A 220 26.86 -12.48 5.68
C TRP A 220 27.88 -13.58 5.35
N LYS A 221 28.50 -13.54 4.16
CA LYS A 221 29.58 -14.47 3.78
C LYS A 221 30.80 -14.35 4.70
N GLY A 222 31.13 -13.13 5.13
CA GLY A 222 32.20 -12.88 6.10
C GLY A 222 31.89 -13.49 7.48
N LEU A 223 30.63 -13.41 7.92
CA LEU A 223 30.15 -14.08 9.13
C LEU A 223 30.31 -15.61 9.03
N GLU A 224 29.81 -16.23 7.95
CA GLU A 224 29.89 -17.68 7.74
C GLU A 224 31.33 -18.19 7.71
N THR A 225 32.24 -17.42 7.10
CA THR A 225 33.67 -17.74 7.08
C THR A 225 34.27 -17.71 8.49
N SER A 226 33.89 -16.71 9.30
CA SER A 226 34.32 -16.58 10.69
C SER A 226 33.75 -17.70 11.57
N GLU A 227 32.49 -18.09 11.37
CA GLU A 227 31.86 -19.21 12.06
C GLU A 227 32.58 -20.52 11.77
N LYS A 228 32.89 -20.80 10.50
CA LYS A 228 33.62 -22.01 10.11
C LYS A 228 34.99 -22.05 10.79
N SER A 229 35.71 -20.93 10.76
CA SER A 229 37.04 -20.79 11.38
C SER A 229 36.98 -20.97 12.90
N PHE A 230 35.92 -20.47 13.54
CA PHE A 230 35.71 -20.59 14.98
C PHE A 230 35.36 -22.02 15.40
N GLU A 231 34.52 -22.71 14.62
CA GLU A 231 34.16 -24.11 14.85
C GLU A 231 35.37 -25.04 14.71
N GLU A 232 36.19 -24.85 13.67
CA GLU A 232 37.44 -25.58 13.47
C GLU A 232 38.42 -25.38 14.65
N TRP A 233 38.55 -24.14 15.13
CA TRP A 233 39.38 -23.83 16.28
C TRP A 233 38.84 -24.44 17.57
N LEU A 234 37.53 -24.33 17.85
CA LEU A 234 36.89 -24.90 19.05
C LEU A 234 37.10 -26.41 19.13
N LEU A 235 36.90 -27.13 18.02
CA LEU A 235 37.08 -28.58 17.98
C LEU A 235 38.54 -28.97 18.22
N SER A 236 39.48 -28.26 17.58
CA SER A 236 40.92 -28.50 17.74
C SER A 236 41.37 -28.26 19.18
N GLU A 237 40.89 -27.19 19.80
CA GLU A 237 41.25 -26.82 21.17
C GLU A 237 40.64 -27.79 22.20
N MET A 238 39.41 -28.24 21.99
CA MET A 238 38.77 -29.27 22.83
C MET A 238 39.58 -30.58 22.81
N MET A 239 39.94 -31.08 21.62
CA MET A 239 40.77 -32.28 21.49
C MET A 239 42.14 -32.13 22.14
N ARG A 240 42.75 -30.94 22.03
CA ARG A 240 44.05 -30.63 22.65
C ARG A 240 43.97 -30.72 24.17
N LEU A 241 42.94 -30.12 24.78
CA LEU A 241 42.78 -30.09 26.23
C LEU A 241 42.37 -31.46 26.80
N GLU A 242 41.48 -32.19 26.14
CA GLU A 242 41.15 -33.58 26.54
C GLU A 242 42.39 -34.48 26.57
N ARG A 243 43.25 -34.36 25.56
CA ARG A 243 44.52 -35.09 25.52
C ARG A 243 45.46 -34.70 26.66
N LEU A 244 45.56 -33.40 26.98
CA LEU A 244 46.40 -32.92 28.06
C LEU A 244 45.91 -33.39 29.43
N GLU A 245 44.60 -33.37 29.66
CA GLU A 245 44.00 -33.82 30.91
C GLU A 245 44.20 -35.33 31.10
N HIS A 246 44.03 -36.13 30.05
CA HIS A 246 44.31 -37.57 30.08
C HIS A 246 45.78 -37.87 30.38
N LEU A 247 46.71 -37.12 29.79
CA LEU A 247 48.14 -37.25 30.06
C LEU A 247 48.49 -36.84 31.49
N ALA A 248 47.89 -35.77 32.01
CA ALA A 248 48.08 -35.31 33.38
C ALA A 248 47.55 -36.33 34.39
N GLN A 249 46.37 -36.92 34.15
CA GLN A 249 45.82 -38.00 34.98
C GLN A 249 46.72 -39.24 34.98
N LYS A 250 47.21 -39.67 33.80
CA LYS A 250 48.16 -40.78 33.70
C LYS A 250 49.47 -40.51 34.43
N PHE A 251 49.99 -39.30 34.33
CA PHE A 251 51.21 -38.90 35.04
C PHE A 251 51.00 -38.96 36.55
N LYS A 252 49.91 -38.36 37.05
CA LYS A 252 49.56 -38.38 38.47
C LYS A 252 49.43 -39.81 39.00
N HIS A 253 48.68 -40.66 38.30
CA HIS A 253 48.52 -42.05 38.71
C HIS A 253 49.86 -42.82 38.78
N LYS A 254 50.77 -42.57 37.84
CA LYS A 254 52.11 -43.19 37.88
C LYS A 254 52.98 -42.63 39.02
N ALA A 255 52.91 -41.32 39.27
CA ALA A 255 53.63 -40.69 40.37
C ALA A 255 53.17 -41.24 41.73
N ASP A 256 51.85 -41.34 41.94
CA ASP A 256 51.24 -41.87 43.16
C ASP A 256 51.57 -43.36 43.41
N ILE A 257 51.91 -44.13 42.35
CA ILE A 257 52.35 -45.54 42.45
C ILE A 257 53.85 -45.64 42.81
N HIS A 258 54.63 -44.59 42.57
CA HIS A 258 56.08 -44.56 42.77
C HIS A 258 56.52 -43.81 44.04
N GLU A 259 55.58 -43.27 44.83
CA GLU A 259 55.77 -42.87 46.24
C GLU A 259 55.41 -44.02 47.21
#